data_AF-A0A2W3Z7S4-F1
#
_entry.id   AF-A0A2W3Z7S4-F1
#
_cell.length_a   1.000
_cell.length_b   1.000
_cell.length_c   1.000
_cell.angle_alpha   90.00
_cell.angle_beta   90.00
_cell.angle_gamma   90.00
#
_symmetry.space_group_name_H-M   'P 1'
#
loop_
_entity.id
_entity.type
_entity.pdbx_description
1 polymer ?
#
loop_
_entity_poly.entity_id
_entity_poly.type
_entity_poly.pdbx_seq_one_letter_code
_entity_poly.pdbx_strand_id
1 'polypeptide(L)'
;MPELFLNGTVGYEITADRVRNFLASENSKEITVVINSGGGLVTEGLEIYNTLRSSGRTITTVISGIAASMASIIFLAGDERIAMDGTLFMIHKPSGISWGDADDFRKEAEILDKMQGGFQDIYKDRTNIADVESEINEGTWYTVAEMKDKGITNSERKITFKIVDEINNDISEVEDEEEMARIDDLKAELEEQKKINAKLAGEAEEAKLEAEIAQLKATNAAMNKEETIEEEKTETVEDDQKEIVEELAQVAAQKKPEVIETKNTVAETTMKNELPAFMQASSKY
;
A
#
# COMPACT_ATOMS: atom_id res chain seq x y z
N MET A 1 24.91 -22.21 6.77
CA MET A 1 23.63 -22.87 7.16
C MET A 1 22.89 -23.23 5.89
N PRO A 2 22.26 -24.41 5.80
CA PRO A 2 21.36 -24.76 4.68
C PRO A 2 20.16 -23.81 4.61
N GLU A 3 19.70 -23.51 3.40
CA GLU A 3 18.62 -22.56 3.11
C GLU A 3 17.44 -23.27 2.45
N LEU A 4 16.24 -23.13 3.03
CA LEU A 4 14.99 -23.64 2.49
C LEU A 4 14.09 -22.48 2.07
N PHE A 5 13.82 -22.35 0.78
CA PHE A 5 12.97 -21.29 0.23
C PHE A 5 11.50 -21.74 0.10
N LEU A 6 10.61 -21.12 0.86
CA LEU A 6 9.17 -21.32 0.82
C LEU A 6 8.51 -20.17 0.04
N ASN A 7 8.52 -20.31 -1.29
CA ASN A 7 7.91 -19.37 -2.23
C ASN A 7 6.63 -19.96 -2.82
N GLY A 8 5.54 -19.19 -2.84
CA GLY A 8 4.25 -19.61 -3.41
C GLY A 8 3.17 -19.84 -2.36
N THR A 9 2.27 -20.79 -2.62
CA THR A 9 1.08 -21.06 -1.81
C THR A 9 1.29 -22.30 -0.93
N VAL A 10 0.92 -22.18 0.35
CA VAL A 10 0.93 -23.29 1.30
C VAL A 10 -0.09 -24.35 0.88
N GLY A 11 0.36 -25.59 0.76
CA GLY A 11 -0.39 -26.73 0.23
C GLY A 11 -0.26 -26.95 -1.28
N TYR A 12 0.49 -26.10 -1.99
CA TYR A 12 0.79 -26.25 -3.42
C TYR A 12 2.31 -26.30 -3.62
N GLU A 13 2.97 -25.15 -3.83
CA GLU A 13 4.43 -25.09 -3.98
C GLU A 13 5.16 -25.31 -2.65
N ILE A 14 4.48 -25.02 -1.54
CA ILE A 14 4.99 -25.16 -0.17
C ILE A 14 4.22 -26.29 0.51
N THR A 15 4.85 -27.45 0.69
CA THR A 15 4.23 -28.63 1.32
C THR A 15 5.04 -29.14 2.51
N ALA A 16 4.36 -29.79 3.46
CA ALA A 16 4.97 -30.42 4.61
C ALA A 16 5.98 -31.51 4.21
N ASP A 17 5.68 -32.29 3.16
CA ASP A 17 6.61 -33.27 2.60
C ASP A 17 7.90 -32.62 2.09
N ARG A 18 7.81 -31.49 1.39
CA ARG A 18 8.99 -30.77 0.92
C ARG A 18 9.87 -30.31 2.09
N VAL A 19 9.25 -29.81 3.17
CA VAL A 19 9.96 -29.42 4.39
C VAL A 19 10.61 -30.63 5.06
N ARG A 20 9.88 -31.74 5.23
CA ARG A 20 10.42 -32.98 5.79
C ARG A 20 11.59 -33.53 4.98
N ASN A 21 11.47 -33.56 3.66
CA ASN A 21 12.50 -34.07 2.78
C ASN A 21 13.77 -33.22 2.87
N PHE A 22 13.63 -31.89 2.90
CA PHE A 22 14.75 -30.98 3.16
C PHE A 22 15.40 -31.24 4.52
N LEU A 23 14.61 -31.39 5.57
CA LEU A 23 15.15 -31.70 6.90
C LEU A 23 15.89 -33.04 6.90
N ALA A 24 15.37 -34.06 6.21
CA ALA A 24 15.98 -35.37 6.12
C ALA A 24 17.28 -35.38 5.29
N SER A 25 17.39 -34.51 4.27
CA SER A 25 18.60 -34.40 3.45
C SER A 25 19.72 -33.60 4.12
N GLU A 26 19.38 -32.74 5.08
CA GLU A 26 20.33 -31.87 5.76
C GLU A 26 20.69 -32.38 7.15
N ASN A 27 21.98 -32.47 7.47
CA ASN A 27 22.46 -32.86 8.81
C ASN A 27 22.78 -31.66 9.73
N SER A 28 22.56 -30.44 9.25
CA SER A 28 22.86 -29.22 10.00
C SER A 28 21.94 -29.05 11.22
N LYS A 29 22.51 -28.61 12.35
CA LYS A 29 21.75 -28.22 13.55
C LYS A 29 21.06 -26.86 13.40
N GLU A 30 21.54 -26.04 12.49
CA GLU A 30 21.01 -24.70 12.21
C GLU A 30 20.51 -24.67 10.77
N ILE A 31 19.28 -24.20 10.57
CA ILE A 31 18.68 -24.05 9.24
C ILE A 31 18.06 -22.67 9.08
N THR A 32 18.11 -22.15 7.86
CA THR A 32 17.43 -20.91 7.49
C THR A 32 16.23 -21.25 6.61
N VAL A 33 15.05 -20.77 6.98
CA VAL A 33 13.81 -20.90 6.21
C VAL A 33 13.41 -19.52 5.71
N VAL A 34 13.47 -19.32 4.39
CA VAL A 34 13.17 -18.05 3.72
C VAL A 34 11.74 -18.10 3.19
N ILE A 35 10.91 -17.12 3.54
CA ILE A 35 9.47 -17.16 3.31
C ILE A 35 9.05 -15.97 2.44
N ASN A 36 8.36 -16.29 1.34
CA ASN A 36 7.63 -15.35 0.52
C ASN A 36 6.30 -15.99 0.09
N SER A 37 5.29 -15.84 0.94
CA SER A 37 4.01 -16.52 0.77
C SER A 37 2.84 -15.76 1.39
N GLY A 38 1.73 -15.77 0.65
CA GLY A 38 0.44 -15.28 1.12
C GLY A 38 -0.31 -16.25 2.05
N GLY A 39 0.25 -17.43 2.31
CA GLY A 39 -0.41 -18.51 3.06
C GLY A 39 -1.05 -19.55 2.15
N GLY A 40 -2.13 -20.19 2.62
CA GLY A 40 -2.79 -21.29 1.92
C GLY A 40 -3.46 -22.26 2.89
N LEU A 41 -3.35 -23.56 2.61
CA LEU A 41 -4.04 -24.61 3.38
C LEU A 41 -3.59 -24.64 4.85
N VAL A 42 -4.58 -24.58 5.75
CA VAL A 42 -4.38 -24.53 7.21
C VAL A 42 -3.65 -25.76 7.74
N THR A 43 -4.09 -26.95 7.32
CA THR A 43 -3.53 -28.21 7.81
C THR A 43 -2.07 -28.38 7.40
N GLU A 44 -1.76 -28.08 6.14
CA GLU A 44 -0.38 -28.08 5.61
C GLU A 44 0.51 -27.08 6.35
N GLY A 45 0.02 -25.84 6.56
CA GLY A 45 0.81 -24.84 7.26
C GLY A 45 1.08 -25.19 8.72
N LEU A 46 0.09 -25.76 9.42
CA LEU A 46 0.27 -26.25 10.79
C LEU A 46 1.24 -27.43 10.86
N GLU A 47 1.18 -28.34 9.88
CA GLU A 47 2.11 -29.47 9.81
C GLU A 47 3.54 -29.00 9.56
N ILE A 48 3.74 -28.02 8.68
CA ILE A 48 5.05 -27.38 8.45
C ILE A 48 5.54 -26.72 9.75
N TYR A 49 4.72 -25.90 10.40
CA TYR A 49 5.06 -25.23 11.65
C TYR A 49 5.51 -26.25 12.71
N ASN A 50 4.71 -27.29 12.94
CA ASN A 50 5.00 -28.33 13.92
C ASN A 50 6.23 -29.15 13.55
N THR A 51 6.44 -29.46 12.27
CA THR A 51 7.63 -30.16 11.77
C THR A 51 8.89 -29.37 12.06
N LEU A 52 8.88 -28.06 11.79
CA LEU A 52 10.03 -27.19 12.08
C LEU A 52 10.29 -27.10 13.59
N ARG A 53 9.26 -26.84 14.41
CA ARG A 53 9.37 -26.74 15.88
C ARG A 53 9.83 -28.04 16.55
N SER A 54 9.43 -29.19 16.02
CA SER A 54 9.77 -30.51 16.57
C SER A 54 11.06 -31.11 16.01
N SER A 55 11.72 -30.44 15.05
CA SER A 55 12.92 -30.95 14.37
C SER A 55 14.15 -31.09 15.28
N GLY A 56 14.15 -30.46 16.46
CA GLY A 56 15.31 -30.40 17.36
C GLY A 56 16.46 -29.52 16.84
N ARG A 57 16.23 -28.76 15.77
CA ARG A 57 17.18 -27.82 15.16
C ARG A 57 16.90 -26.40 15.62
N THR A 58 17.91 -25.55 15.54
CA THR A 58 17.75 -24.11 15.65
C THR A 58 17.27 -23.57 14.31
N ILE A 59 16.10 -22.92 14.32
CA ILE A 59 15.45 -22.44 13.11
C ILE A 59 15.57 -20.92 13.03
N THR A 60 16.18 -20.42 11.96
CA THR A 60 16.04 -19.00 11.57
C THR A 60 14.96 -18.90 10.50
N THR A 61 13.91 -18.13 10.73
CA THR A 61 12.95 -17.75 9.69
C THR A 61 13.22 -16.34 9.20
N VAL A 62 13.11 -16.15 7.88
CA VAL A 62 13.37 -14.87 7.22
C VAL A 62 12.20 -14.54 6.30
N ILE A 63 11.56 -13.38 6.49
CA ILE A 63 10.61 -12.86 5.49
C ILE A 63 11.43 -12.16 4.42
N SER A 64 11.33 -12.62 3.17
CA SER A 64 11.98 -11.98 2.00
C SER A 64 11.03 -11.17 1.13
N GLY A 65 9.72 -11.33 1.31
CA GLY A 65 8.70 -10.52 0.64
C GLY A 65 7.48 -10.34 1.55
N ILE A 66 6.71 -11.43 1.72
CA ILE A 66 5.52 -11.45 2.58
C ILE A 66 5.43 -12.75 3.38
N ALA A 67 4.92 -12.65 4.60
CA ALA A 67 4.42 -13.79 5.38
C ALA A 67 3.01 -13.48 5.87
N ALA A 68 2.00 -13.86 5.10
CA ALA A 68 0.59 -13.63 5.42
C ALA A 68 -0.16 -14.94 5.69
N SER A 69 -1.23 -14.88 6.49
CA SER A 69 -2.10 -16.03 6.77
C SER A 69 -1.27 -17.21 7.29
N MET A 70 -1.39 -18.43 6.74
CA MET A 70 -0.61 -19.58 7.20
C MET A 70 0.91 -19.41 7.09
N ALA A 71 1.41 -18.57 6.18
CA ALA A 71 2.84 -18.28 6.11
C ALA A 71 3.32 -17.49 7.34
N SER A 72 2.44 -16.66 7.91
CA SER A 72 2.72 -15.91 9.15
C SER A 72 2.88 -16.87 10.34
N ILE A 73 2.07 -17.94 10.43
CA ILE A 73 2.22 -19.00 11.43
C ILE A 73 3.54 -19.75 11.21
N ILE A 74 3.84 -20.19 9.98
CA ILE A 74 5.10 -20.88 9.66
C ILE A 74 6.30 -20.02 10.05
N PHE A 75 6.26 -18.71 9.79
CA PHE A 75 7.32 -17.78 10.18
C PHE A 75 7.59 -17.79 11.69
N LEU A 76 6.55 -17.94 12.51
CA LEU A 76 6.69 -18.01 13.97
C LEU A 76 7.32 -19.32 14.48
N ALA A 77 7.58 -20.29 13.60
CA ALA A 77 8.35 -21.49 13.94
C ALA A 77 9.81 -21.17 14.30
N GLY A 78 10.34 -20.06 13.76
CA GLY A 78 11.72 -19.62 13.99
C GLY A 78 12.02 -19.33 15.46
N ASP A 79 13.17 -19.81 15.92
CA ASP A 79 13.81 -19.36 17.16
C ASP A 79 14.38 -17.96 16.96
N GLU A 80 14.98 -17.73 15.79
CA GLU A 80 15.37 -16.43 15.29
C GLU A 80 14.44 -16.03 14.13
N ARG A 81 13.86 -14.83 14.20
CA ARG A 81 12.83 -14.35 13.27
C ARG A 81 13.21 -12.98 12.75
N ILE A 82 13.48 -12.92 11.46
CA ILE A 82 14.03 -11.76 10.76
C ILE A 82 13.07 -11.37 9.64
N ALA A 83 12.87 -10.07 9.47
CA ALA A 83 12.16 -9.52 8.32
C ALA A 83 13.12 -8.64 7.53
N MET A 84 13.22 -8.86 6.23
CA MET A 84 14.00 -7.99 5.34
C MET A 84 13.28 -6.64 5.15
N ASP A 85 14.01 -5.63 4.71
CA ASP A 85 13.47 -4.29 4.50
C ASP A 85 12.29 -4.31 3.52
N GLY A 86 11.24 -3.54 3.83
CA GLY A 86 10.05 -3.41 2.98
C GLY A 86 9.11 -4.63 2.96
N THR A 87 9.37 -5.66 3.77
CA THR A 87 8.52 -6.85 3.84
C THR A 87 7.27 -6.63 4.70
N LEU A 88 6.26 -7.48 4.48
CA LEU A 88 4.97 -7.42 5.16
C LEU A 88 4.65 -8.73 5.90
N PHE A 89 3.98 -8.58 7.03
CA PHE A 89 3.42 -9.68 7.82
C PHE A 89 1.94 -9.43 8.00
N MET A 90 1.12 -10.48 7.91
CA MET A 90 -0.33 -10.32 8.06
C MET A 90 -0.96 -11.51 8.75
N ILE A 91 -1.87 -11.21 9.66
CA ILE A 91 -2.69 -12.20 10.36
C ILE A 91 -4.14 -11.94 10.01
N HIS A 92 -4.93 -13.01 9.92
CA HIS A 92 -6.38 -12.94 9.76
C HIS A 92 -7.02 -14.25 10.17
N LYS A 93 -8.34 -14.25 10.38
CA LYS A 93 -9.11 -15.44 10.70
C LYS A 93 -9.04 -16.50 9.59
N PRO A 94 -9.08 -17.80 9.92
CA PRO A 94 -9.23 -18.84 8.92
C PRO A 94 -10.52 -18.63 8.12
N SER A 95 -10.46 -18.96 6.85
CA SER A 95 -11.62 -18.94 5.96
C SER A 95 -11.70 -20.25 5.18
N GLY A 96 -12.93 -20.63 4.84
CA GLY A 96 -13.22 -21.85 4.11
C GLY A 96 -14.43 -21.66 3.20
N ILE A 97 -14.58 -22.60 2.27
CA ILE A 97 -15.76 -22.70 1.40
C ILE A 97 -16.50 -23.97 1.82
N SER A 98 -17.80 -23.84 2.09
CA SER A 98 -18.65 -24.98 2.46
C SER A 98 -19.88 -25.06 1.56
N TRP A 99 -20.44 -26.25 1.47
CA TRP A 99 -21.63 -26.60 0.68
C TRP A 99 -22.46 -27.60 1.47
N GLY A 100 -23.75 -27.33 1.63
CA GLY A 100 -24.63 -28.18 2.42
C GLY A 100 -25.85 -27.43 2.92
N ASP A 101 -26.50 -27.99 3.94
CA ASP A 101 -27.62 -27.37 4.60
C ASP A 101 -27.20 -26.44 5.76
N ALA A 102 -28.18 -25.93 6.51
CA ALA A 102 -27.92 -25.02 7.62
C ALA A 102 -27.08 -25.65 8.74
N ASP A 103 -27.18 -26.96 8.96
CA ASP A 103 -26.40 -27.67 9.98
C ASP A 103 -24.95 -27.86 9.51
N ASP A 104 -24.74 -28.13 8.22
CA ASP A 104 -23.40 -28.17 7.62
C ASP A 104 -22.68 -26.81 7.76
N PHE A 105 -23.37 -25.70 7.49
CA PHE A 105 -22.77 -24.37 7.63
C PHE A 105 -22.42 -24.00 9.08
N ARG A 106 -23.28 -24.35 10.05
CA ARG A 106 -22.98 -24.13 11.48
C ARG A 106 -21.78 -24.96 11.92
N LYS A 107 -21.73 -26.22 11.49
CA LYS A 107 -20.60 -27.11 11.79
C LYS A 107 -19.29 -26.59 11.21
N GLU A 108 -19.30 -26.07 9.98
CA GLU A 108 -18.10 -25.46 9.39
C GLU A 108 -17.66 -24.22 10.18
N ALA A 109 -18.59 -23.32 10.54
CA ALA A 109 -18.26 -22.15 11.36
C ALA A 109 -17.61 -22.55 12.68
N GLU A 110 -18.13 -23.56 13.38
CA GLU A 110 -17.53 -24.09 14.61
C GLU A 110 -16.10 -24.64 14.40
N ILE A 111 -15.81 -25.21 13.23
CA ILE A 111 -14.47 -25.70 12.90
C ILE A 111 -13.51 -24.53 12.66
N LEU A 112 -13.95 -23.50 11.93
CA LEU A 112 -13.16 -22.29 11.71
C LEU A 112 -12.86 -21.56 13.03
N ASP A 113 -13.83 -21.47 13.94
CA ASP A 113 -13.62 -20.90 15.27
C ASP A 113 -12.57 -21.68 16.08
N LYS A 114 -12.60 -23.02 16.02
CA LYS A 114 -11.58 -23.87 16.66
C LYS A 114 -10.19 -23.66 16.06
N MET A 115 -10.10 -23.54 14.74
CA MET A 115 -8.83 -23.24 14.06
C MET A 115 -8.31 -21.87 14.47
N GLN A 116 -9.17 -20.85 14.52
CA GLN A 116 -8.83 -19.51 14.97
C GLN A 116 -8.26 -19.53 16.39
N GLY A 117 -8.89 -20.26 17.31
CA GLY A 117 -8.38 -20.42 18.68
C GLY A 117 -6.94 -20.96 18.69
N GLY A 118 -6.65 -22.00 17.90
CA GLY A 118 -5.30 -22.54 17.78
C GLY A 118 -4.29 -21.53 17.20
N PHE A 119 -4.68 -20.71 16.23
CA PHE A 119 -3.82 -19.65 15.70
C PHE A 119 -3.54 -18.59 16.76
N GLN A 120 -4.57 -18.17 17.49
CA GLN A 120 -4.44 -17.19 18.55
C GLN A 120 -3.48 -17.66 19.64
N ASP A 121 -3.53 -18.94 20.01
CA ASP A 121 -2.58 -19.53 20.97
C ASP A 121 -1.14 -19.43 20.48
N ILE A 122 -0.88 -19.73 19.19
CA ILE A 122 0.45 -19.61 18.60
C ILE A 122 0.91 -18.14 18.58
N TYR A 123 0.06 -17.20 18.15
CA TYR A 123 0.43 -15.79 18.13
C TYR A 123 0.72 -15.26 19.53
N LYS A 124 -0.10 -15.62 20.53
CA LYS A 124 0.11 -15.22 21.93
C LYS A 124 1.39 -15.80 22.52
N ASP A 125 1.75 -17.04 22.18
CA ASP A 125 2.98 -17.68 22.66
C ASP A 125 4.24 -17.09 22.01
N ARG A 126 4.15 -16.73 20.73
CA ARG A 126 5.33 -16.41 19.91
C ARG A 126 5.57 -14.92 19.71
N THR A 127 4.62 -14.07 20.07
CA THR A 127 4.67 -12.61 19.85
C THR A 127 4.24 -11.85 21.11
N ASN A 128 4.37 -10.52 21.07
CA ASN A 128 3.90 -9.59 22.11
C ASN A 128 2.66 -8.80 21.65
N ILE A 129 1.87 -9.35 20.73
CA ILE A 129 0.62 -8.73 20.30
C ILE A 129 -0.35 -8.71 21.49
N ALA A 130 -0.76 -7.51 21.93
CA ALA A 130 -1.59 -7.33 23.11
C ALA A 130 -3.01 -7.88 22.95
N ASP A 131 -3.62 -7.64 21.78
CA ASP A 131 -4.98 -8.10 21.47
C ASP A 131 -4.99 -8.89 20.16
N VAL A 132 -4.52 -10.13 20.23
CA VAL A 132 -4.48 -11.05 19.08
C VAL A 132 -5.89 -11.29 18.53
N GLU A 133 -6.93 -11.26 19.37
CA GLU A 133 -8.30 -11.52 18.93
C GLU A 133 -8.85 -10.40 18.05
N SER A 134 -8.67 -9.14 18.44
CA SER A 134 -9.07 -8.02 17.58
C SER A 134 -8.25 -8.00 16.28
N GLU A 135 -6.93 -8.13 16.39
CA GLU A 135 -6.03 -8.00 15.24
C GLU A 135 -6.24 -9.16 14.21
N ILE A 136 -6.52 -10.39 14.67
CA ILE A 136 -6.84 -11.50 13.76
C ILE A 136 -8.23 -11.34 13.11
N ASN A 137 -9.19 -10.74 13.81
CA ASN A 137 -10.54 -10.52 13.26
C ASN A 137 -10.56 -9.41 12.22
N GLU A 138 -9.72 -8.39 12.38
CA GLU A 138 -9.57 -7.25 11.47
C GLU A 138 -8.76 -7.57 10.22
N GLY A 139 -7.91 -8.60 10.26
CA GLY A 139 -7.00 -8.91 9.16
C GLY A 139 -5.81 -7.95 9.13
N THR A 140 -5.13 -7.80 10.27
CA THR A 140 -4.09 -6.78 10.47
C THR A 140 -2.82 -7.07 9.69
N TRP A 141 -2.29 -6.00 9.08
CA TRP A 141 -1.00 -5.96 8.40
C TRP A 141 0.03 -5.22 9.26
N TYR A 142 1.28 -5.69 9.23
CA TYR A 142 2.39 -5.09 9.95
C TYR A 142 3.54 -4.80 9.00
N THR A 143 4.10 -3.62 9.14
CA THR A 143 5.41 -3.23 8.61
C THR A 143 6.53 -3.84 9.45
N VAL A 144 7.77 -3.84 8.94
CA VAL A 144 8.95 -4.34 9.65
C VAL A 144 9.14 -3.66 11.02
N ALA A 145 8.84 -2.37 11.13
CA ALA A 145 8.94 -1.65 12.40
C ALA A 145 7.90 -2.16 13.42
N GLU A 146 6.65 -2.28 13.00
CA GLU A 146 5.57 -2.80 13.85
C GLU A 146 5.81 -4.27 14.23
N MET A 147 6.41 -5.06 13.34
CA MET A 147 6.81 -6.44 13.65
C MET A 147 7.81 -6.50 14.81
N LYS A 148 8.77 -5.57 14.86
CA LYS A 148 9.74 -5.49 15.97
C LYS A 148 9.05 -5.10 17.27
N ASP A 149 8.21 -4.07 17.21
CA ASP A 149 7.47 -3.57 18.38
C ASP A 149 6.54 -4.64 18.97
N LYS A 150 5.90 -5.44 18.10
CA LYS A 150 5.00 -6.53 18.48
C LYS A 150 5.73 -7.85 18.76
N GLY A 151 7.07 -7.90 18.74
CA GLY A 151 7.84 -9.13 18.97
C GLY A 151 7.60 -10.23 17.92
N ILE A 152 7.05 -9.88 16.76
CA ILE A 152 6.89 -10.78 15.62
C ILE A 152 8.27 -11.13 15.07
N THR A 153 9.14 -10.14 14.90
CA THR A 153 10.59 -10.35 14.70
C THR A 153 11.31 -10.23 16.03
N ASN A 154 12.44 -10.93 16.15
CA ASN A 154 13.23 -10.94 17.39
C ASN A 154 14.75 -10.90 17.15
N SER A 155 15.18 -10.66 15.91
CA SER A 155 16.60 -10.53 15.57
C SER A 155 16.83 -9.43 14.52
N GLU A 156 17.94 -8.72 14.71
CA GLU A 156 18.47 -7.69 13.82
C GLU A 156 19.60 -8.23 12.93
N ARG A 157 19.84 -9.55 12.94
CA ARG A 157 20.89 -10.16 12.13
C ARG A 157 20.62 -9.88 10.65
N LYS A 158 21.64 -9.33 9.97
CA LYS A 158 21.62 -9.19 8.51
C LYS A 158 21.86 -10.55 7.87
N ILE A 159 21.02 -10.91 6.92
CA ILE A 159 21.09 -12.16 6.15
C ILE A 159 21.56 -11.84 4.74
N THR A 160 22.53 -12.62 4.25
CA THR A 160 22.93 -12.66 2.84
C THR A 160 22.70 -14.09 2.36
N PHE A 161 22.00 -14.26 1.24
CA PHE A 161 21.74 -15.58 0.67
C PHE A 161 22.88 -16.03 -0.24
N LYS A 162 23.19 -17.33 -0.21
CA LYS A 162 24.28 -17.91 -1.00
C LYS A 162 24.10 -17.84 -2.52
N ILE A 163 22.87 -17.62 -3.01
CA ILE A 163 22.60 -17.43 -4.45
C ILE A 163 23.45 -16.30 -5.03
N VAL A 164 23.77 -15.27 -4.23
CA VAL A 164 24.62 -14.15 -4.65
C VAL A 164 26.09 -14.58 -4.81
N ASP A 165 26.56 -15.56 -4.03
CA ASP A 165 27.96 -16.04 -4.12
C ASP A 165 28.19 -16.93 -5.34
N GLU A 166 27.20 -17.72 -5.76
CA GLU A 166 27.28 -18.51 -7.01
C GLU A 166 27.25 -17.62 -8.24
N ILE A 167 26.39 -16.59 -8.28
CA ILE A 167 26.39 -15.59 -9.38
C ILE A 167 27.73 -14.84 -9.42
N ASN A 168 28.28 -14.43 -8.27
CA ASN A 168 29.56 -13.74 -8.24
C ASN A 168 30.75 -14.63 -8.64
N ASN A 169 30.67 -15.94 -8.37
CA ASN A 169 31.70 -16.89 -8.80
C ASN A 169 31.55 -17.26 -10.29
N ASP A 170 30.33 -17.40 -10.82
CA ASP A 170 30.09 -17.65 -12.25
C ASP A 170 30.46 -16.45 -13.13
N ILE A 171 30.33 -15.21 -12.63
CA ILE A 171 30.81 -14.01 -13.34
C ILE A 171 32.34 -13.99 -13.46
N SER A 172 33.08 -14.69 -12.58
CA SER A 172 34.54 -14.74 -12.64
C SER A 172 35.10 -15.75 -13.65
N GLU A 173 34.26 -16.62 -14.22
CA GLU A 173 34.69 -17.66 -15.18
C GLU A 173 34.27 -17.39 -16.65
N VAL A 174 33.59 -16.28 -16.93
CA VAL A 174 33.28 -15.83 -18.30
C VAL A 174 34.10 -14.59 -18.64
N GLU A 175 35.40 -14.77 -18.86
CA GLU A 175 36.26 -13.77 -19.52
C GLU A 175 36.18 -13.93 -21.05
N ASP A 176 34.98 -13.90 -21.63
CA ASP A 176 34.85 -13.78 -23.09
C ASP A 176 35.00 -12.28 -23.46
N GLU A 177 36.14 -11.91 -24.05
CA GLU A 177 36.48 -10.53 -24.45
C GLU A 177 35.37 -9.87 -25.31
N GLU A 178 34.60 -10.65 -26.07
CA GLU A 178 33.47 -10.16 -26.87
C GLU A 178 32.27 -9.70 -26.03
N GLU A 179 32.01 -10.31 -24.87
CA GLU A 179 30.88 -9.96 -24.02
C GLU A 179 31.17 -8.71 -23.17
N MET A 180 32.43 -8.55 -22.71
CA MET A 180 32.89 -7.32 -22.06
C MET A 180 32.86 -6.10 -23.00
N ALA A 181 33.27 -6.27 -24.26
CA ALA A 181 33.17 -5.21 -25.26
C ALA A 181 31.70 -4.78 -25.47
N ARG A 182 30.78 -5.75 -25.49
CA ARG A 182 29.35 -5.49 -25.64
C ARG A 182 28.75 -4.79 -24.41
N ILE A 183 29.21 -5.12 -23.21
CA ILE A 183 28.80 -4.45 -21.96
C ILE A 183 29.30 -3.00 -21.92
N ASP A 184 30.52 -2.74 -22.39
CA ASP A 184 31.07 -1.39 -22.43
C ASP A 184 30.38 -0.50 -23.48
N ASP A 185 30.02 -1.06 -24.63
CA ASP A 185 29.20 -0.38 -25.64
C ASP A 185 27.80 -0.04 -25.10
N LEU A 186 27.15 -0.99 -24.42
CA LEU A 186 25.83 -0.76 -23.79
C LEU A 186 25.87 0.28 -22.67
N LYS A 187 26.95 0.33 -21.89
CA LYS A 187 27.16 1.37 -20.87
C LYS A 187 27.35 2.75 -21.51
N ALA A 188 28.08 2.83 -22.62
CA ALA A 188 28.25 4.07 -23.36
C ALA A 188 26.91 4.57 -23.92
N GLU A 189 26.10 3.68 -24.49
CA GLU A 189 24.77 3.99 -25.02
C GLU A 189 23.79 4.42 -23.90
N LEU A 190 23.86 3.77 -22.73
CA LEU A 190 23.08 4.16 -21.55
C LEU A 190 23.46 5.56 -21.04
N GLU A 191 24.75 5.90 -21.01
CA GLU A 191 25.22 7.23 -20.61
C GLU A 191 24.85 8.30 -21.64
N GLU A 192 24.83 7.97 -22.92
CA GLU A 192 24.31 8.85 -23.97
C GLU A 192 22.80 9.08 -23.81
N GLN A 193 22.02 8.02 -23.57
CA GLN A 193 20.59 8.13 -23.29
C GLN A 193 20.29 8.94 -22.03
N LYS A 194 21.07 8.78 -20.96
CA LYS A 194 20.94 9.62 -19.74
C LYS A 194 21.18 11.09 -20.05
N LYS A 195 22.18 11.43 -20.87
CA LYS A 195 22.43 12.81 -21.30
C LYS A 195 21.29 13.36 -22.15
N ILE A 196 20.74 12.56 -23.06
CA ILE A 196 19.57 12.94 -23.87
C ILE A 196 18.35 13.19 -22.97
N ASN A 197 18.08 12.29 -22.02
CA ASN A 197 16.96 12.44 -21.09
C ASN A 197 17.13 13.64 -20.15
N ALA A 198 18.35 13.92 -19.69
CA ALA A 198 18.64 15.12 -18.91
C ALA A 198 18.46 16.41 -19.73
N LYS A 199 18.84 16.39 -21.02
CA LYS A 199 18.61 17.52 -21.93
C LYS A 199 17.12 17.73 -22.21
N LEU A 200 16.37 16.66 -22.47
CA LEU A 200 14.92 16.70 -22.67
C LEU A 200 14.18 17.18 -21.42
N ALA A 201 14.64 16.79 -20.22
CA ALA A 201 14.10 17.29 -18.97
C ALA A 201 14.35 18.80 -18.80
N GLY A 202 15.55 19.28 -19.14
CA GLY A 202 15.87 20.71 -19.14
C GLY A 202 15.07 21.51 -20.16
N GLU A 203 14.93 21.00 -21.39
CA GLU A 203 14.12 21.62 -22.46
C GLU A 203 12.63 21.64 -22.10
N ALA A 204 12.12 20.61 -21.41
CA ALA A 204 10.75 20.57 -20.93
C ALA A 204 10.51 21.58 -19.78
N GLU A 205 11.50 21.79 -18.92
CA GLU A 205 11.44 22.80 -17.86
C GLU A 205 11.54 24.22 -18.44
N GLU A 206 12.40 24.43 -19.44
CA GLU A 206 12.53 25.69 -20.18
C GLU A 206 11.26 26.01 -20.97
N ALA A 207 10.66 25.03 -21.66
CA ALA A 207 9.38 25.21 -22.35
C ALA A 207 8.22 25.51 -21.38
N LYS A 208 8.27 24.95 -20.16
CA LYS A 208 7.28 25.24 -19.11
C LYS A 208 7.46 26.65 -18.56
N LEU A 209 8.71 27.08 -18.35
CA LEU A 209 9.05 28.45 -17.95
C LEU A 209 8.68 29.46 -19.04
N GLU A 210 8.90 29.15 -20.32
CA GLU A 210 8.48 29.98 -21.45
C GLU A 210 6.96 30.10 -21.55
N ALA A 211 6.23 29.01 -21.34
CA ALA A 211 4.77 29.02 -21.29
C ALA A 211 4.23 29.86 -20.12
N GLU A 212 4.88 29.79 -18.96
CA GLU A 212 4.54 30.59 -17.79
C GLU A 212 4.87 32.08 -17.99
N ILE A 213 6.02 32.40 -18.60
CA ILE A 213 6.38 33.77 -19.00
C ILE A 213 5.40 34.32 -20.04
N ALA A 214 4.95 33.49 -20.99
CA ALA A 214 3.94 33.88 -21.98
C ALA A 214 2.58 34.16 -21.33
N GLN A 215 2.17 33.34 -20.35
CA GLN A 215 0.97 33.61 -19.55
C GLN A 215 1.10 34.91 -18.75
N LEU A 216 2.21 35.13 -18.06
CA LEU A 216 2.44 36.36 -17.28
C LEU A 216 2.47 37.61 -18.17
N LYS A 217 3.04 37.52 -19.38
CA LYS A 217 2.98 38.61 -20.38
C LYS A 217 1.57 38.87 -20.88
N ALA A 218 0.77 37.82 -21.10
CA ALA A 218 -0.62 37.97 -21.49
C ALA A 218 -1.46 38.60 -20.38
N THR A 219 -1.24 38.22 -19.12
CA THR A 219 -1.86 38.82 -17.94
C THR A 219 -1.46 40.29 -17.77
N ASN A 220 -0.17 40.64 -17.92
CA ASN A 220 0.28 42.03 -17.87
C ASN A 220 -0.27 42.87 -19.04
N ALA A 221 -0.41 42.29 -20.24
CA ALA A 221 -1.04 42.99 -21.37
C ALA A 221 -2.55 43.19 -21.17
N ALA A 222 -3.22 42.29 -20.43
CA ALA A 222 -4.61 42.45 -20.02
C ALA A 222 -4.76 43.50 -18.92
N MET A 223 -3.86 43.52 -17.93
CA MET A 223 -3.82 44.55 -16.89
C MET A 223 -3.52 45.94 -17.45
N ASN A 224 -2.58 46.06 -18.39
CA ASN A 224 -2.30 47.34 -19.04
C ASN A 224 -3.46 47.82 -19.93
N LYS A 225 -4.28 46.90 -20.47
CA LYS A 225 -5.54 47.24 -21.16
C LYS A 225 -6.62 47.68 -20.18
N GLU A 226 -6.68 47.13 -18.97
CA GLU A 226 -7.58 47.61 -17.92
C GLU A 226 -7.15 49.00 -17.40
N GLU A 227 -5.85 49.27 -17.27
CA GLU A 227 -5.32 50.60 -16.93
C GLU A 227 -5.58 51.65 -18.04
N THR A 228 -5.43 51.29 -19.33
CA THR A 228 -5.80 52.23 -20.43
C THR A 228 -7.32 52.44 -20.55
N ILE A 229 -8.14 51.45 -20.16
CA ILE A 229 -9.60 51.60 -20.08
C ILE A 229 -10.03 52.43 -18.86
N GLU A 230 -9.27 52.42 -17.76
CA GLU A 230 -9.49 53.32 -16.62
C GLU A 230 -9.01 54.75 -16.91
N GLU A 231 -7.87 54.94 -17.60
CA GLU A 231 -7.39 56.27 -18.00
C GLU A 231 -8.28 56.94 -19.09
N GLU A 232 -8.74 56.21 -20.11
CA GLU A 232 -9.71 56.74 -21.11
C GLU A 232 -11.11 57.00 -20.52
N LYS A 233 -11.49 56.28 -19.45
CA LYS A 233 -12.75 56.56 -18.72
C LYS A 233 -12.62 57.76 -17.78
N THR A 234 -11.45 58.06 -17.23
CA THR A 234 -11.26 59.29 -16.44
C THR A 234 -11.25 60.56 -17.29
N GLU A 235 -10.82 60.51 -18.56
CA GLU A 235 -10.81 61.68 -19.44
C GLU A 235 -12.18 61.95 -20.12
N THR A 236 -13.04 60.93 -20.25
CA THR A 236 -14.42 61.07 -20.77
C THR A 236 -15.48 61.32 -19.69
N VAL A 237 -15.19 61.00 -18.42
CA VAL A 237 -16.10 61.25 -17.28
C VAL A 237 -16.00 62.69 -16.74
N GLU A 238 -14.92 63.46 -17.01
CA GLU A 238 -14.85 64.89 -16.64
C GLU A 238 -15.69 65.83 -17.54
N ASP A 239 -15.95 65.47 -18.80
CA ASP A 239 -16.83 66.25 -19.70
C ASP A 239 -18.31 65.87 -19.53
N ASP A 240 -18.64 64.59 -19.32
CA ASP A 240 -20.04 64.13 -19.12
C ASP A 240 -20.58 64.39 -17.69
N GLN A 241 -19.72 64.57 -16.67
CA GLN A 241 -20.17 64.96 -15.33
C GLN A 241 -20.52 66.45 -15.17
N LYS A 242 -20.14 67.33 -16.12
CA LYS A 242 -20.60 68.73 -16.13
C LYS A 242 -22.04 68.88 -16.63
N GLU A 243 -22.49 68.01 -17.53
CA GLU A 243 -23.84 68.11 -18.12
C GLU A 243 -24.91 67.43 -17.25
N ILE A 244 -24.55 66.38 -16.49
CA ILE A 244 -25.49 65.62 -15.65
C ILE A 244 -25.70 66.25 -14.24
N VAL A 245 -24.73 67.02 -13.73
CA VAL A 245 -24.86 67.73 -12.45
C VAL A 245 -25.81 68.95 -12.55
N GLU A 246 -25.97 69.54 -13.74
CA GLU A 246 -26.98 70.59 -13.99
C GLU A 246 -28.42 70.04 -14.09
N GLU A 247 -28.62 68.82 -14.58
CA GLU A 247 -29.96 68.19 -14.67
C GLU A 247 -30.43 67.56 -13.34
N LEU A 248 -29.54 66.96 -12.54
CA LEU A 248 -29.92 66.31 -11.27
C LEU A 248 -30.20 67.29 -10.11
N ALA A 249 -29.71 68.54 -10.20
CA ALA A 249 -30.07 69.60 -9.25
C ALA A 249 -31.55 70.04 -9.34
N GLN A 250 -32.23 69.79 -10.48
CA GLN A 250 -33.64 70.16 -10.68
C GLN A 250 -34.64 69.07 -10.24
N VAL A 251 -34.21 67.80 -10.12
CA VAL A 251 -35.11 66.67 -9.80
C VAL A 251 -35.16 66.34 -8.30
N ALA A 252 -34.12 66.67 -7.53
CA ALA A 252 -34.06 66.40 -6.07
C ALA A 252 -34.96 67.32 -5.19
N ALA A 253 -35.71 68.25 -5.78
CA ALA A 253 -36.62 69.14 -5.05
C ALA A 253 -37.95 68.49 -4.63
N GLN A 254 -38.25 67.24 -4.99
CA GLN A 254 -39.55 66.63 -4.69
C GLN A 254 -39.47 65.13 -4.33
N LYS A 255 -39.33 64.81 -3.03
CA LYS A 255 -40.15 63.86 -2.23
C LYS A 255 -39.35 63.16 -1.10
N LYS A 256 -39.99 63.08 0.07
CA LYS A 256 -39.53 62.44 1.34
C LYS A 256 -39.85 60.92 1.38
N PRO A 257 -39.21 60.14 2.28
CA PRO A 257 -39.22 58.68 2.29
C PRO A 257 -40.28 58.06 3.21
N GLU A 258 -40.62 56.79 2.99
CA GLU A 258 -41.31 55.93 3.96
C GLU A 258 -40.69 54.51 3.99
N VAL A 259 -40.68 53.91 5.18
CA VAL A 259 -39.94 52.71 5.64
C VAL A 259 -40.92 51.57 5.92
N ILE A 260 -40.64 50.30 5.56
CA ILE A 260 -41.28 49.11 6.19
C ILE A 260 -40.29 47.90 6.30
N GLU A 261 -40.47 47.16 7.40
CA GLU A 261 -39.68 46.13 8.10
C GLU A 261 -39.65 44.67 7.55
N THR A 262 -38.81 43.87 8.23
CA THR A 262 -38.32 42.48 8.05
C THR A 262 -39.25 41.35 8.55
N LYS A 263 -39.06 40.10 8.05
CA LYS A 263 -39.31 38.82 8.79
C LYS A 263 -38.43 37.63 8.30
N ASN A 264 -37.99 36.81 9.27
CA ASN A 264 -37.26 35.53 9.20
C ASN A 264 -38.19 34.30 8.97
N THR A 265 -37.67 33.20 8.40
CA THR A 265 -38.12 31.80 8.68
C THR A 265 -37.08 30.72 8.32
N VAL A 266 -37.24 29.56 8.97
CA VAL A 266 -36.30 28.45 9.32
C VAL A 266 -36.20 27.34 8.25
N ALA A 267 -35.09 26.58 8.24
CA ALA A 267 -34.79 25.46 7.35
C ALA A 267 -35.48 24.12 7.73
N GLU A 268 -35.97 23.38 6.72
CA GLU A 268 -36.45 21.98 6.83
C GLU A 268 -35.40 21.00 6.26
N THR A 269 -35.17 19.88 6.95
CA THR A 269 -34.38 18.73 6.48
C THR A 269 -35.30 17.54 6.29
N THR A 270 -35.31 16.94 5.09
CA THR A 270 -36.14 15.76 4.76
C THR A 270 -35.33 14.47 4.91
N MET A 271 -35.74 13.57 5.81
CA MET A 271 -35.26 12.17 5.85
C MET A 271 -36.12 11.30 4.93
N LYS A 272 -35.48 10.54 4.01
CA LYS A 272 -36.12 9.44 3.27
C LYS A 272 -35.91 8.13 4.04
N ASN A 273 -37.03 7.48 4.40
CA ASN A 273 -37.07 6.10 4.88
C ASN A 273 -37.00 5.15 3.67
N GLU A 274 -35.91 4.42 3.51
CA GLU A 274 -35.86 3.20 2.69
C GLU A 274 -35.31 2.05 3.56
N LEU A 275 -36.08 0.96 3.64
CA LEU A 275 -35.68 -0.27 4.32
C LEU A 275 -34.50 -0.91 3.56
N PRO A 276 -33.47 -1.42 4.24
CA PRO A 276 -32.27 -1.97 3.60
C PRO A 276 -32.56 -3.27 2.82
N ALA A 277 -31.90 -3.42 1.66
CA ALA A 277 -32.16 -4.44 0.64
C ALA A 277 -32.05 -5.91 1.10
N PHE A 278 -31.39 -6.19 2.22
CA PHE A 278 -31.31 -7.56 2.77
C PHE A 278 -32.64 -8.07 3.37
N MET A 279 -33.62 -7.19 3.58
CA MET A 279 -34.99 -7.56 4.01
C MET A 279 -35.95 -7.85 2.84
N GLN A 280 -35.49 -7.87 1.58
CA GLN A 280 -36.34 -8.09 0.40
C GLN A 280 -36.06 -9.42 -0.35
N ALA A 281 -35.49 -10.43 0.29
CA ALA A 281 -35.31 -11.75 -0.34
C ALA A 281 -36.40 -12.74 0.09
N SER A 282 -37.36 -12.99 -0.80
CA SER A 282 -38.33 -14.07 -0.67
C SER A 282 -37.75 -15.39 -1.17
N SER A 283 -37.85 -16.43 -0.34
CA SER A 283 -37.70 -17.85 -0.66
C SER A 283 -38.27 -18.22 -2.03
N LYS A 284 -37.46 -18.82 -2.90
CA LYS A 284 -37.90 -19.82 -3.90
C LYS A 284 -36.77 -20.81 -4.21
N TYR A 285 -36.93 -22.01 -3.64
CA TYR A 285 -36.22 -23.28 -3.86
C TYR A 285 -34.78 -23.38 -3.35
#